data_AF-A0AAD7Z7W6-F1
#
_entry.id   AF-A0AAD7Z7W6-F1
#
_cell.length_a   1.000
_cell.length_b   1.000
_cell.length_c   1.000
_cell.angle_alpha   90.00
_cell.angle_beta   90.00
_cell.angle_gamma   90.00
#
_symmetry.space_group_name_H-M   'P 1'
#
loop_
_entity.id
_entity.type
_entity.pdbx_description
1 polymer ?
#
loop_
_entity_poly.entity_id
_entity_poly.type
_entity_poly.pdbx_seq_one_letter_code
_entity_poly.pdbx_strand_id
1 'polypeptide(L)' 'LTVCDFYLWGSLKDKVYKTNPHTLEELKNNIRNEIRNLTVPELQRVNLNVFTRYHACLTAGGQHFQHFL' A
#
# COMPACT_ATOMS: atom_id res chain seq x y z
N LEU A 1 8.98 4.80 -3.14
CA LEU A 1 7.94 5.79 -3.51
C LEU A 1 6.86 5.24 -4.45
N THR A 2 6.93 3.98 -4.89
CA THR A 2 5.90 3.41 -5.77
C THR A 2 4.65 3.07 -4.96
N VAL A 3 3.47 3.31 -5.55
CA VAL A 3 2.17 2.98 -4.92
C VAL A 3 2.08 1.51 -4.53
N CYS A 4 2.63 0.62 -5.35
CA CYS A 4 2.65 -0.81 -5.06
C CYS A 4 3.43 -1.16 -3.78
N ASP A 5 4.47 -0.42 -3.45
CA ASP A 5 5.33 -0.73 -2.30
C ASP A 5 4.75 -0.13 -1.00
N PHE A 6 4.51 1.19 -0.99
CA PHE A 6 4.10 1.86 0.25
C PHE A 6 2.62 1.66 0.59
N TYR A 7 1.76 1.46 -0.41
CA TYR A 7 0.32 1.31 -0.20
C TYR A 7 -0.12 -0.13 -0.42
N LEU A 8 0.12 -0.70 -1.61
CA LEU A 8 -0.42 -2.02 -1.92
C LEU A 8 0.20 -3.06 -0.96
N TRP A 9 1.52 -3.22 -0.96
CA TRP A 9 2.17 -4.15 -0.05
C TRP A 9 2.00 -3.75 1.43
N GLY A 10 2.17 -2.46 1.76
CA GLY A 10 2.03 -1.96 3.13
C GLY A 10 0.64 -2.15 3.75
N SER A 11 -0.44 -2.03 2.97
CA SER A 11 -1.82 -2.06 3.48
C SER A 11 -2.52 -3.39 3.22
N LEU A 12 -2.23 -4.07 2.10
CA LEU A 12 -2.84 -5.36 1.80
C LEU A 12 -2.25 -6.49 2.62
N LYS A 13 -0.98 -6.41 3.05
CA LYS A 13 -0.36 -7.50 3.79
C LYS A 13 -1.22 -7.90 4.99
N ASP A 14 -1.58 -6.95 5.85
CA ASP A 14 -2.35 -7.26 7.06
C ASP A 14 -3.76 -7.81 6.75
N LYS A 15 -4.38 -7.35 5.65
CA LYS A 15 -5.70 -7.84 5.22
C LYS A 15 -5.62 -9.25 4.62
N VAL A 16 -4.63 -9.49 3.76
CA VAL A 16 -4.39 -10.76 3.07
C VAL A 16 -4.05 -11.88 4.05
N TYR A 17 -3.30 -11.58 5.11
CA TYR A 17 -2.91 -12.56 6.13
C TYR A 17 -3.92 -12.67 7.29
N LYS A 18 -4.99 -11.86 7.31
CA LYS A 18 -5.98 -11.84 8.40
C LYS A 18 -6.67 -13.19 8.63
N THR A 19 -6.87 -13.99 7.58
CA THR A 19 -7.51 -15.31 7.69
C THR A 19 -6.52 -16.44 7.94
N ASN A 20 -5.22 -16.13 8.15
CA ASN A 20 -4.15 -17.09 8.33
C ASN A 20 -4.13 -18.20 7.25
N PRO A 21 -3.96 -17.84 5.95
CA PRO A 21 -3.98 -18.82 4.88
C PRO A 21 -2.83 -19.83 5.03
N HIS A 22 -3.14 -21.12 4.90
CA HIS A 22 -2.18 -22.22 5.01
C HIS A 22 -1.79 -22.78 3.63
N THR A 23 -2.50 -22.39 2.57
CA THR A 23 -2.20 -22.81 1.20
C THR A 23 -1.92 -21.62 0.28
N LEU A 24 -1.17 -21.87 -0.80
CA LEU A 24 -0.93 -20.87 -1.84
C LEU A 24 -2.22 -20.43 -2.54
N GLU A 25 -3.22 -21.30 -2.61
CA GLU A 25 -4.49 -21.00 -3.26
C GLU A 25 -5.35 -20.05 -2.41
N GLU A 26 -5.43 -20.30 -1.10
CA GLU A 26 -6.06 -19.37 -0.14
C GLU A 26 -5.38 -18.00 -0.19
N LEU A 27 -4.04 -17.97 -0.17
CA LEU A 27 -3.29 -16.72 -0.24
C LEU A 27 -3.59 -15.95 -1.53
N LYS A 28 -3.58 -16.63 -2.68
CA LYS A 28 -3.93 -16.02 -3.98
C LYS A 28 -5.37 -15.51 -4.01
N ASN A 29 -6.31 -16.24 -3.41
CA ASN A 29 -7.72 -15.85 -3.36
C ASN A 29 -7.92 -14.64 -2.45
N ASN A 30 -7.25 -14.59 -1.30
CA ASN A 30 -7.25 -13.42 -0.41
C ASN A 30 -6.73 -12.18 -1.13
N ILE A 31 -5.60 -12.28 -1.84
CA ILE A 31 -5.06 -11.16 -2.63
C ILE A 31 -6.07 -10.67 -3.65
N ARG A 32 -6.70 -11.56 -4.42
CA ARG A 32 -7.72 -11.18 -5.42
C ARG A 32 -8.94 -10.52 -4.78
N ASN A 33 -9.41 -11.05 -3.66
CA ASN A 33 -10.57 -10.51 -2.96
C ASN A 33 -10.29 -9.12 -2.41
N GLU A 34 -9.15 -8.93 -1.75
CA GLU A 34 -8.77 -7.63 -1.20
C GLU A 34 -8.52 -6.59 -2.31
N ILE A 35 -7.95 -6.98 -3.46
CA ILE A 35 -7.82 -6.10 -4.62
C ILE A 35 -9.21 -5.69 -5.16
N ARG A 36 -10.16 -6.61 -5.23
CA ARG A 36 -11.54 -6.31 -5.67
C ARG A 36 -12.29 -5.39 -4.70
N ASN A 37 -11.95 -5.45 -3.42
CA ASN A 37 -12.55 -4.61 -2.39
C ASN A 37 -11.99 -3.18 -2.37
N LEU A 38 -10.92 -2.89 -3.13
CA LEU A 38 -10.38 -1.54 -3.25
C LEU A 38 -11.40 -0.60 -3.89
N THR A 39 -11.60 0.55 -3.28
CA THR A 39 -12.57 1.55 -3.74
C THR A 39 -11.88 2.68 -4.50
N VAL A 40 -12.59 3.31 -5.44
CA VAL A 40 -12.08 4.48 -6.17
C VAL A 40 -11.66 5.63 -5.23
N PRO A 41 -12.44 5.99 -4.19
CA PRO A 41 -12.04 7.03 -3.24
C PRO A 41 -10.74 6.69 -2.49
N GLU A 42 -10.53 5.42 -2.14
CA GLU A 42 -9.29 4.97 -1.50
C GLU A 42 -8.10 5.14 -2.45
N LEU A 43 -8.24 4.74 -3.71
CA LEU A 43 -7.20 4.91 -4.74
C LEU A 43 -6.89 6.39 -5.01
N GLN A 44 -7.89 7.27 -4.98
CA GLN A 44 -7.69 8.72 -5.09
C GLN A 44 -6.86 9.26 -3.92
N ARG A 45 -7.16 8.84 -2.69
CA ARG A 45 -6.37 9.24 -1.50
C ARG A 45 -4.92 8.76 -1.60
N VAL A 46 -4.72 7.53 -2.08
CA VAL A 46 -3.37 6.97 -2.30
C VAL A 46 -2.60 7.78 -3.33
N ASN A 47 -3.25 8.17 -4.43
CA ASN A 47 -2.64 8.99 -5.46
C ASN A 47 -2.24 10.39 -4.93
N LEU A 48 -3.09 11.01 -4.10
CA LEU A 48 -2.73 12.27 -3.44
C LEU A 48 -1.53 12.10 -2.49
N ASN A 49 -1.47 10.98 -1.77
CA ASN A 49 -0.36 10.68 -0.86
C ASN A 49 0.99 10.51 -1.60
N VAL A 50 0.98 10.12 -2.88
CA VAL A 50 2.19 10.06 -3.71
C VAL A 50 2.88 11.43 -3.75
N PHE A 51 2.13 12.51 -3.98
CA PHE A 51 2.69 13.87 -4.02
C PHE A 51 3.26 14.29 -2.67
N THR A 52 2.53 14.02 -1.58
CA THR A 52 3.02 14.28 -0.21
C THR A 52 4.36 13.59 0.05
N ARG A 53 4.47 12.31 -0.34
CA ARG A 53 5.70 11.54 -0.18
C ARG A 53 6.83 12.05 -1.07
N TYR A 54 6.55 12.48 -2.30
CA TYR A 54 7.56 13.12 -3.15
C TYR A 54 8.08 14.41 -2.53
N HIS A 55 7.21 15.27 -2.01
CA HIS A 55 7.63 16.49 -1.32
C HIS A 55 8.49 16.19 -0.09
N ALA A 56 8.07 15.24 0.76
CA ALA A 56 8.86 14.81 1.91
C ALA A 56 10.25 14.28 1.50
N CYS A 57 10.33 13.50 0.41
CA CYS A 57 11.59 13.02 -0.14
C CYS A 57 12.51 14.15 -0.62
N LEU A 58 11.94 15.17 -1.29
CA LEU A 58 12.69 16.35 -1.71
C LEU A 58 13.20 17.15 -0.51
N THR A 59 12.36 17.36 0.51
CA THR A 59 12.77 18.04 1.75
C THR A 59 13.88 17.29 2.48
N ALA A 60 13.88 15.96 2.42
CA ALA A 60 14.94 15.12 2.97
C ALA A 60 16.20 15.04 2.08
N GLY A 61 16.27 15.75 0.95
CA GLY A 61 17.38 15.66 0.01
C GLY A 61 17.55 14.25 -0.58
N GLY A 62 16.45 13.51 -0.75
CA GLY A 62 16.45 12.12 -1.24
C GLY A 62 16.75 11.06 -0.17
N GLN A 63 16.95 11.43 1.09
CA GLN A 63 17.16 10.49 2.20
C GLN A 63 15.84 9.89 2.71
N HIS A 64 15.92 9.01 3.71
CA HIS A 64 14.74 8.48 4.40
C HIS A 64 13.89 9.60 5.00
N PHE A 65 12.61 9.63 4.60
CA PHE A 65 11.69 10.72 4.90
C PHE A 65 10.43 10.25 5.65
N GLN A 66 10.40 9.00 6.12
CA GLN A 66 9.22 8.43 6.79
C GLN A 66 8.83 9.17 8.08
N HIS A 67 9.75 9.88 8.71
CA HIS A 67 9.48 10.71 9.89
C HIS A 67 8.78 12.05 9.56
N PHE A 68 8.68 12.39 8.27
CA PHE A 68 7.94 13.55 7.77
C PHE A 68 6.54 13.19 7.24
N LEU A 69 6.13 11.92 7.34
CA LEU A 69 4.87 11.37 6.80
C LEU A 69 3.81 11.09 7.86
#